data_AF-A0AAJ2H330-F1
#
_entry.id   AF-A0AAJ2H330-F1
#
_cell.length_a   1.000
_cell.length_b   1.000
_cell.length_c   1.000
_cell.angle_alpha   90.00
_cell.angle_beta   90.00
_cell.angle_gamma   90.00
#
_symmetry.space_group_name_H-M   'P 1'
#
loop_
_entity.id
_entity.type
_entity.pdbx_description
1 polymer ?
#
loop_
_entity_poly.entity_id
_entity_poly.type
_entity_poly.pdbx_seq_one_letter_code
_entity_poly.pdbx_strand_id
1 'polypeptide(L)'
;LISAQENIVNQANENPNLRNVRMSGLEDKTQLHLDIDQVKAAVMGLSQNDINNTLSAAWGGVYINDFIDRGRVKRVYMQGDMDSRSSPDDLSKWYVRANDGIMASFASFSRSDWIRNPQLLQRFNGISSMRI
;
A
#
# COMPACT_ATOMS: atom_id res chain seq x y z
N LEU A 1 12.42 0.13 -18.03
CA LEU A 1 13.25 -0.97 -17.49
C LEU A 1 12.59 -2.33 -17.72
N ILE A 2 11.32 -2.53 -17.34
CA ILE A 2 10.58 -3.80 -17.53
C ILE A 2 10.64 -4.28 -18.99
N SER A 3 10.23 -3.45 -19.95
CA SER A 3 10.23 -3.82 -21.37
C SER A 3 11.63 -4.14 -21.93
N ALA A 4 12.68 -3.54 -21.35
CA ALA A 4 14.06 -3.84 -21.75
C ALA A 4 14.51 -5.21 -21.19
N GLN A 5 14.14 -5.53 -19.95
CA GLN A 5 14.38 -6.83 -19.34
C GLN A 5 13.66 -7.94 -20.11
N GLU A 6 12.38 -7.74 -20.43
CA GLU A 6 11.57 -8.67 -21.24
C GLU A 6 12.25 -8.96 -22.59
N ASN A 7 12.72 -7.92 -23.27
CA ASN A 7 13.41 -8.07 -24.54
C ASN A 7 14.70 -8.90 -24.39
N ILE A 8 15.53 -8.62 -23.39
CA ILE A 8 16.77 -9.37 -23.14
C ILE A 8 16.47 -10.84 -22.83
N VAL A 9 15.48 -11.12 -21.99
CA VAL A 9 15.09 -12.50 -21.64
C VAL A 9 14.55 -13.23 -22.87
N ASN A 10 13.74 -12.56 -23.70
CA ASN A 10 13.21 -13.16 -24.94
C ASN A 10 14.34 -13.50 -25.92
N GLN A 11 15.26 -12.56 -26.18
CA GLN A 11 16.42 -12.82 -27.04
C GLN A 11 17.33 -13.92 -26.48
N ALA A 12 17.51 -13.97 -25.15
CA ALA A 12 18.31 -15.00 -24.51
C ALA A 12 17.66 -16.38 -24.64
N ASN A 13 16.33 -16.46 -24.60
CA ASN A 13 15.58 -17.71 -24.77
C ASN A 13 15.59 -18.21 -26.23
N GLU A 14 15.81 -17.34 -27.21
CA GLU A 14 16.01 -17.73 -28.61
C GLU A 14 17.39 -18.34 -28.87
N ASN A 15 18.37 -18.11 -27.99
CA ASN A 15 19.72 -18.64 -28.14
C ASN A 15 19.83 -20.08 -27.55
N PRO A 16 20.05 -21.12 -28.37
CA PRO A 16 20.08 -22.51 -27.90
C PRO A 16 21.26 -22.84 -26.97
N ASN A 17 22.28 -21.98 -26.91
CA ASN A 17 23.42 -22.14 -26.01
C ASN A 17 23.12 -21.65 -24.58
N LEU A 18 22.07 -20.84 -24.39
CA LEU A 18 21.66 -20.35 -23.09
C LEU A 18 20.56 -21.26 -22.52
N ARG A 19 20.59 -21.48 -21.21
CA ARG A 19 19.60 -22.30 -20.49
C ARG A 19 19.16 -21.56 -19.23
N ASN A 20 17.88 -21.66 -18.91
CA ASN A 20 17.27 -21.12 -17.68
C ASN A 20 17.47 -19.61 -17.45
N VAL A 21 17.53 -18.80 -18.53
CA VAL A 21 17.55 -17.34 -18.40
C VAL A 21 16.15 -16.86 -18.05
N ARG A 22 16.01 -16.22 -16.89
CA ARG A 22 14.71 -15.79 -16.36
C ARG A 22 14.87 -14.51 -15.56
N MET A 23 13.77 -13.81 -15.35
CA MET A 23 13.75 -12.67 -14.46
C MET A 23 14.01 -13.12 -13.01
N SER A 24 15.02 -12.53 -12.37
CA SER A 24 15.30 -12.73 -10.95
C SER A 24 14.60 -11.64 -10.14
N GLY A 25 13.31 -11.84 -9.85
CA GLY A 25 12.48 -10.86 -9.14
C GLY A 25 11.05 -11.33 -8.90
N LEU A 26 10.20 -10.43 -8.43
CA LEU A 26 8.76 -10.63 -8.32
C LEU A 26 8.09 -9.85 -9.45
N GLU A 27 7.17 -10.50 -10.17
CA GLU A 27 6.35 -9.83 -11.17
C GLU A 27 5.45 -8.77 -10.53
N ASP A 28 4.99 -7.81 -11.34
CA ASP A 28 4.04 -6.81 -10.88
C ASP A 28 2.73 -7.48 -10.44
N LYS A 29 2.24 -7.07 -9.27
CA LYS A 29 0.99 -7.55 -8.67
C LYS A 29 -0.03 -6.43 -8.63
N THR A 30 -1.29 -6.82 -8.67
CA THR A 30 -2.40 -5.91 -8.44
C THR A 30 -2.37 -5.37 -7.03
N GLN A 31 -2.40 -4.04 -6.91
CA GLN A 31 -2.41 -3.28 -5.67
C GLN A 31 -3.65 -2.39 -5.67
N LEU A 32 -4.27 -2.21 -4.50
CA LEU A 32 -5.37 -1.26 -4.34
C LEU A 32 -4.77 0.14 -4.26
N HIS A 33 -5.06 0.98 -5.25
CA HIS A 33 -4.71 2.39 -5.23
C HIS A 33 -5.87 3.17 -4.61
N LEU A 34 -5.58 3.99 -3.60
CA LEU A 34 -6.55 4.88 -2.99
C LEU A 34 -6.18 6.33 -3.33
N ASP A 35 -7.02 6.97 -4.13
CA ASP A 35 -6.92 8.38 -4.49
C ASP A 35 -7.76 9.20 -3.49
N ILE A 36 -7.17 10.25 -2.92
CA ILE A 36 -7.82 11.16 -1.98
C ILE A 36 -8.08 12.48 -2.69
N ASP A 37 -9.35 12.88 -2.80
CA ASP A 37 -9.74 14.19 -3.30
C ASP A 37 -9.42 15.26 -2.23
N GLN A 38 -8.24 15.86 -2.38
CA GLN A 38 -7.72 16.89 -1.48
C GLN A 38 -8.62 18.12 -1.41
N VAL A 39 -9.24 18.51 -2.52
CA VAL A 39 -10.12 19.68 -2.57
C VAL A 39 -11.38 19.39 -1.77
N LYS A 40 -11.97 18.22 -1.97
CA LYS A 40 -13.18 17.80 -1.25
C LYS A 40 -12.91 17.60 0.23
N ALA A 41 -11.79 16.97 0.59
CA ALA A 41 -11.34 16.83 1.98
C ALA A 41 -11.17 18.19 2.66
N ALA A 42 -10.54 19.17 1.98
CA ALA A 42 -10.37 20.52 2.50
C ALA A 42 -11.70 21.26 2.70
N VAL A 43 -12.64 21.15 1.75
CA VAL A 43 -13.99 21.73 1.87
C VAL A 43 -14.76 21.11 3.04
N MET A 44 -14.55 19.82 3.31
CA MET A 44 -15.13 19.12 4.47
C MET A 44 -14.39 19.42 5.79
N GLY A 45 -13.35 20.26 5.78
CA GLY A 45 -12.58 20.59 6.99
C GLY A 45 -11.76 19.43 7.54
N LEU A 46 -11.40 18.45 6.70
CA LEU A 46 -10.59 17.30 7.07
C LEU A 46 -9.09 17.64 6.99
N SER A 47 -8.35 17.26 8.02
CA SER A 47 -6.89 17.31 8.04
C SER A 47 -6.30 16.12 7.29
N GLN A 48 -5.30 16.37 6.42
CA GLN A 48 -4.57 15.29 5.76
C GLN A 48 -3.90 14.33 6.75
N ASN A 49 -3.46 14.84 7.91
CA ASN A 49 -2.89 14.00 8.96
C ASN A 49 -3.94 13.05 9.54
N ASP A 50 -5.17 13.51 9.75
CA ASP A 50 -6.23 12.68 10.33
C ASP A 50 -6.69 11.61 9.33
N ILE A 51 -6.74 11.94 8.04
CA ILE A 51 -6.97 10.97 6.96
C ILE A 51 -5.89 9.88 6.97
N ASN A 52 -4.61 10.28 6.93
CA ASN A 52 -3.49 9.35 6.90
C ASN A 52 -3.40 8.49 8.17
N ASN A 53 -3.61 9.09 9.34
CA ASN A 53 -3.59 8.40 10.63
C ASN A 53 -4.72 7.39 10.73
N THR A 54 -5.94 7.77 10.33
CA THR A 54 -7.10 6.87 10.32
C THR A 54 -6.83 5.69 9.40
N LEU A 55 -6.38 5.92 8.17
CA LEU A 55 -6.08 4.86 7.20
C LEU A 55 -4.95 3.93 7.71
N SER A 56 -3.86 4.50 8.20
CA SER A 56 -2.69 3.74 8.67
C SER A 56 -3.03 2.89 9.88
N ALA A 57 -3.74 3.45 10.86
CA ALA A 57 -4.17 2.70 12.03
C ALA A 57 -5.19 1.62 11.66
N ALA A 58 -6.22 1.95 10.90
CA ALA A 58 -7.28 1.03 10.53
C ALA A 58 -6.78 -0.16 9.69
N TRP A 59 -6.02 0.12 8.62
CA TRP A 59 -5.65 -0.89 7.61
C TRP A 59 -4.26 -1.46 7.81
N GLY A 60 -3.27 -0.60 8.09
CA GLY A 60 -1.87 -1.00 8.28
C GLY A 60 -1.57 -1.54 9.68
N GLY A 61 -2.34 -1.11 10.67
CA GLY A 61 -2.05 -1.33 12.08
C GLY A 61 -0.89 -0.46 12.54
N VAL A 62 -1.02 0.13 13.72
CA VAL A 62 -0.01 1.01 14.30
C VAL A 62 0.42 0.52 15.67
N TYR A 63 1.72 0.57 15.92
CA TYR A 63 2.26 0.42 17.26
C TYR A 63 1.96 1.68 18.05
N ILE A 64 1.40 1.53 19.25
CA ILE A 64 1.05 2.65 20.11
C ILE A 64 2.10 2.83 21.21
N ASN A 65 2.30 1.79 22.00
CA ASN A 65 3.20 1.77 23.15
C ASN A 65 3.45 0.32 23.62
N ASP A 66 4.11 0.19 24.76
CA ASP A 66 4.35 -1.09 25.42
C ASP A 66 3.51 -1.24 26.71
N PHE A 67 3.21 -2.48 27.07
CA PHE A 67 2.55 -2.87 28.32
C PHE A 67 3.24 -4.08 28.96
N ILE A 68 2.96 -4.34 30.23
CA ILE A 68 3.51 -5.51 30.96
C ILE A 68 2.48 -6.63 30.99
N ASP A 69 2.82 -7.77 30.41
CA ASP A 69 2.05 -9.02 30.49
C ASP A 69 2.87 -10.07 31.25
N ARG A 70 2.44 -10.41 32.47
CA ARG A 70 3.08 -11.43 33.33
C ARG A 70 4.59 -11.22 33.50
N GLY A 71 5.00 -9.98 33.76
CA GLY A 71 6.40 -9.60 33.98
C GLY A 71 7.23 -9.40 32.71
N ARG A 72 6.63 -9.56 31.52
CA ARG A 72 7.30 -9.31 30.24
C ARG A 72 6.71 -8.09 29.53
N VAL A 73 7.57 -7.19 29.08
CA VAL A 73 7.17 -6.06 28.22
C VAL A 73 6.73 -6.60 26.85
N LYS A 74 5.53 -6.19 26.43
CA LYS A 74 4.92 -6.54 25.13
C LYS A 74 4.39 -5.28 24.45
N ARG A 75 4.30 -5.32 23.13
CA ARG A 75 3.81 -4.22 22.30
C ARG A 75 2.28 -4.17 22.27
N VAL A 76 1.73 -2.97 22.30
CA VAL A 76 0.34 -2.66 22.02
C VAL A 76 0.22 -2.20 20.57
N TYR A 77 -0.69 -2.84 19.83
CA TYR A 77 -1.04 -2.46 18.47
C TYR A 77 -2.52 -2.08 18.40
N MET A 78 -2.82 -1.08 17.57
CA MET A 78 -4.19 -0.70 17.22
C MET A 78 -4.40 -0.99 15.74
N GLN A 79 -5.48 -1.70 15.42
CA GLN A 79 -5.87 -2.00 14.05
C GLN A 79 -7.40 -2.14 13.95
N GLY A 80 -7.94 -1.91 12.75
CA GLY A 80 -9.30 -2.33 12.42
C GLY A 80 -9.47 -3.83 12.49
N ASP A 81 -10.66 -4.25 12.91
CA ASP A 81 -11.06 -5.66 12.89
C ASP A 81 -11.12 -6.20 11.45
N MET A 82 -11.05 -7.52 11.28
CA MET A 82 -10.99 -8.17 9.96
C MET A 82 -12.12 -7.70 9.04
N ASP A 83 -13.36 -7.73 9.53
CA ASP A 83 -14.55 -7.39 8.73
C ASP A 83 -14.67 -5.89 8.39
N SER A 84 -13.78 -5.04 8.89
CA SER A 84 -13.72 -3.62 8.53
C SER A 84 -12.55 -3.26 7.62
N ARG A 85 -11.77 -4.24 7.13
CA ARG A 85 -10.61 -3.99 6.25
C ARG A 85 -10.28 -5.15 5.30
N SER A 86 -11.25 -6.00 5.00
CA SER A 86 -11.04 -7.21 4.19
C SER A 86 -11.18 -6.94 2.68
N SER A 87 -12.03 -5.99 2.31
CA SER A 87 -12.31 -5.64 0.91
C SER A 87 -12.29 -4.13 0.70
N PRO A 88 -12.03 -3.63 -0.53
CA PRO A 88 -12.04 -2.20 -0.81
C PRO A 88 -13.31 -1.46 -0.35
N ASP A 89 -14.48 -2.11 -0.43
CA ASP A 89 -15.75 -1.54 -0.01
C ASP A 89 -15.79 -1.22 1.49
N ASP A 90 -14.96 -1.90 2.29
CA ASP A 90 -14.85 -1.65 3.73
C ASP A 90 -14.23 -0.28 4.05
N LEU A 91 -13.60 0.39 3.07
CA LEU A 91 -13.14 1.78 3.24
C LEU A 91 -14.29 2.70 3.66
N SER A 92 -15.50 2.45 3.17
CA SER A 92 -16.71 3.21 3.51
C SER A 92 -17.07 3.18 5.00
N LYS A 93 -16.63 2.14 5.73
CA LYS A 93 -16.85 1.96 7.17
C LYS A 93 -15.99 2.89 8.03
N TRP A 94 -14.95 3.48 7.45
CA TRP A 94 -14.03 4.36 8.16
C TRP A 94 -14.43 5.82 7.98
N TYR A 95 -14.40 6.55 9.09
CA TYR A 95 -14.77 7.96 9.14
C TYR A 95 -13.65 8.78 9.74
N VAL A 96 -13.45 9.98 9.19
CA VAL A 96 -12.53 10.99 9.70
C VAL A 96 -13.36 12.12 10.30
N ARG A 97 -12.97 12.58 11.49
CA ARG A 97 -13.62 13.70 12.16
C ARG A 97 -13.06 15.02 11.61
N ALA A 98 -13.94 15.89 11.15
CA ALA A 98 -13.61 17.25 10.76
C ALA A 98 -13.47 18.18 11.97
N ASN A 99 -12.89 19.36 11.75
CA ASN A 99 -12.67 20.37 12.80
C ASN A 99 -13.96 20.86 13.48
N ASP A 100 -15.09 20.82 12.77
CA ASP A 100 -16.43 21.16 13.28
C ASP A 100 -17.12 19.97 13.99
N GLY A 101 -16.43 18.84 14.10
CA GLY A 101 -16.91 17.62 14.75
C GLY A 101 -17.71 16.68 13.84
N ILE A 102 -18.00 17.07 12.59
CA ILE A 102 -18.72 16.24 11.62
C ILE A 102 -17.86 15.05 11.21
N MET A 103 -18.48 13.87 11.06
CA MET A 103 -17.80 12.66 10.60
C MET A 103 -17.97 12.50 9.09
N ALA A 104 -16.88 12.43 8.34
CA ALA A 104 -16.88 12.17 6.91
C ALA A 104 -16.38 10.75 6.63
N SER A 105 -17.16 9.95 5.89
CA SER A 105 -16.72 8.61 5.44
C SER A 105 -15.66 8.74 4.36
N PHE A 106 -14.68 7.82 4.30
CA PHE A 106 -13.73 7.75 3.19
C PHE A 106 -14.43 7.67 1.82
N ALA A 107 -15.61 7.05 1.72
CA ALA A 107 -16.36 7.00 0.47
C ALA A 107 -16.80 8.37 -0.06
N SER A 108 -16.82 9.42 0.78
CA SER A 108 -17.22 10.74 0.34
C SER A 108 -16.08 11.54 -0.28
N PHE A 109 -14.81 11.26 0.05
CA PHE A 109 -13.64 12.04 -0.39
C PHE A 109 -12.50 11.20 -0.96
N SER A 110 -12.73 9.90 -1.21
CA SER A 110 -11.73 9.03 -1.82
C SER A 110 -12.33 8.10 -2.87
N ARG A 111 -11.47 7.60 -3.75
CA ARG A 111 -11.79 6.61 -4.76
C ARG A 111 -10.71 5.53 -4.76
N SER A 112 -11.11 4.28 -4.89
CA SER A 112 -10.18 3.17 -5.03
C SER A 112 -10.23 2.55 -6.42
N ASP A 113 -9.07 2.27 -7.00
CA ASP A 113 -8.94 1.57 -8.28
C ASP A 113 -7.82 0.53 -8.19
N TRP A 114 -7.92 -0.53 -8.99
CA TRP A 114 -6.89 -1.57 -9.05
C TRP A 114 -5.82 -1.18 -10.05
N ILE A 115 -4.56 -1.12 -9.60
CA ILE A 115 -3.40 -0.84 -10.45
C ILE A 115 -2.38 -1.97 -10.37
N ARG A 116 -1.61 -2.16 -11.44
CA ARG A 116 -0.52 -3.14 -11.49
C ARG A 116 0.81 -2.44 -11.24
N ASN A 117 1.50 -2.82 -10.18
CA ASN A 117 2.76 -2.20 -9.75
C ASN A 117 3.79 -3.25 -9.31
N PRO A 118 5.10 -2.93 -9.37
CA PRO A 118 6.15 -3.79 -8.85
C PRO A 118 5.94 -4.12 -7.37
N GLN A 119 6.06 -5.40 -7.03
CA GLN A 119 6.04 -5.85 -5.63
C GLN A 119 7.34 -5.52 -4.89
N LEU A 120 8.45 -5.52 -5.64
CA LEU A 120 9.78 -5.25 -5.12
C LEU A 120 10.55 -4.38 -6.10
N LEU A 121 11.08 -3.26 -5.61
CA LEU A 121 11.98 -2.42 -6.38
C LEU A 121 13.43 -2.79 -6.06
N GLN A 122 14.18 -3.21 -7.07
CA GLN A 122 15.60 -3.54 -6.95
C GLN A 122 16.48 -2.35 -7.37
N ARG A 123 17.61 -2.18 -6.67
CA ARG A 123 18.63 -1.18 -7.00
C ARG A 123 20.02 -1.81 -6.97
N PHE A 124 20.91 -1.32 -7.83
CA PHE A 124 22.33 -1.68 -7.86
C PHE A 124 23.14 -0.40 -7.88
N ASN A 125 24.10 -0.23 -6.97
CA ASN A 125 24.91 0.99 -6.84
C ASN A 125 24.07 2.30 -6.84
N GLY A 126 22.92 2.29 -6.18
CA GLY A 126 22.05 3.46 -6.06
C GLY A 126 21.14 3.74 -7.26
N ILE A 127 21.29 3.04 -8.38
CA ILE A 127 20.42 3.18 -9.56
C ILE A 127 19.38 2.06 -9.62
N SER A 128 18.20 2.35 -10.18
CA SER A 128 17.15 1.35 -10.43
C SER A 128 17.70 0.24 -11.33
N SER A 129 17.50 -1.01 -10.94
CA SER A 129 18.06 -2.17 -11.62
C SER A 129 17.06 -3.30 -11.71
N MET A 130 17.27 -4.22 -12.65
CA MET A 130 16.56 -5.49 -12.73
C MET A 130 17.57 -6.60 -12.84
N ARG A 131 17.44 -7.62 -12.00
CA ARG A 131 18.30 -8.81 -12.07
C ARG A 131 17.71 -9.82 -13.03
N ILE A 132 18.56 -10.36 -13.89
CA ILE A 132 18.27 -11.49 -14.77
C ILE A 132 19.13 -12.63 -14.23
#